data_AF-A0A918KTY8-F1
#
_entry.id   AF-A0A918KTY8-F1
#
_cell.length_a   1.000
_cell.length_b   1.000
_cell.length_c   1.000
_cell.angle_alpha   90.00
_cell.angle_beta   90.00
_cell.angle_gamma   90.00
#
_symmetry.space_group_name_H-M   'P 1'
#
loop_
_entity.id
_entity.type
_entity.pdbx_description
1 polymer ?
#
loop_
_entity_poly.entity_id
_entity_poly.type
_entity_poly.pdbx_seq_one_letter_code
_entity_poly.pdbx_strand_id
1 'polypeptide(L)'
;MLPSTAKVPPSPDGAAAGDGGPSPGWPGPAKNDRSHGRPRDERGHGRAPRRAEAARTGTALTAGQVDRDVPTAVGRVLHDHLGRLTSAAASVDVTFACDVADRVARFTLHGGKRMRSQFLWWGLRACGGGTEHVHEALRVAAGLELLQTCALVHDDVMDNSALRRGGPALHADIAAHYGPALGARTGASLGTAAAILAGDLALAWADDLLADTELPPDVHREVRGIWRAMRMEMVAGQYLDLHGQATGSRSTARAIRVACLKSAMYSVERPLELGAVLAGADRDTLRALCRAGRCAGIAFQLHDDLQGVFGDPETTGKPSGDDIREGKLTYLVAVARARAAALRDTAAARVLNEALGDRGLDDVGLERVREVLEGTGARAAVESRIDRLTAHGMRHLAAAPLRPEGRLRLRALLRAVAGAGPDPAPGPSAGTDEDGAPLSLLPGTGAGTDGGAA
;
A
#
# COMPACT_ATOMS: atom_id res chain seq x y z
N MET A 1 -32.57 2.01 47.60
CA MET A 1 -32.36 0.68 48.22
C MET A 1 -31.13 0.06 47.56
N LEU A 2 -30.19 -0.40 48.40
CA LEU A 2 -28.92 -1.09 48.10
C LEU A 2 -27.72 -0.26 47.57
N PRO A 3 -26.47 -0.62 47.96
CA PRO A 3 -25.57 0.33 48.61
C PRO A 3 -24.07 0.30 48.17
N SER A 4 -23.31 1.26 48.71
CA SER A 4 -21.97 1.17 49.33
C SER A 4 -20.74 0.59 48.57
N THR A 5 -19.83 1.53 48.33
CA THR A 5 -18.34 1.53 48.40
C THR A 5 -17.57 0.34 48.99
N ALA A 6 -16.42 0.03 48.37
CA ALA A 6 -15.08 -0.30 48.93
C ALA A 6 -14.27 -1.09 47.86
N LYS A 7 -12.94 -1.14 47.75
CA LYS A 7 -11.77 -0.54 48.41
C LYS A 7 -10.55 -0.92 47.53
N VAL A 8 -9.54 -0.05 47.49
CA VAL A 8 -8.20 -0.30 46.96
C VAL A 8 -7.40 -1.17 47.95
N PRO A 9 -6.57 -2.14 47.51
CA PRO A 9 -5.59 -2.80 48.36
C PRO A 9 -4.17 -2.17 48.28
N PRO A 10 -3.35 -2.28 49.34
CA PRO A 10 -2.10 -1.55 49.51
C PRO A 10 -0.83 -2.30 49.04
N SER A 11 0.23 -1.53 48.83
CA SER A 11 1.63 -1.97 48.66
C SER A 11 2.23 -2.55 49.95
N PRO A 12 3.25 -3.42 49.84
CA PRO A 12 4.18 -3.67 50.94
C PRO A 12 5.60 -3.17 50.60
N ASP A 13 6.17 -2.38 51.52
CA ASP A 13 7.61 -2.17 51.68
C ASP A 13 8.16 -3.17 52.72
N GLY A 14 9.40 -3.63 52.54
CA GLY A 14 10.14 -4.38 53.55
C GLY A 14 11.46 -4.96 53.03
N ALA A 15 12.57 -4.33 53.39
CA ALA A 15 13.94 -4.57 52.94
C ALA A 15 14.62 -5.83 53.52
N ALA A 16 15.60 -6.37 52.78
CA ALA A 16 16.76 -7.08 53.33
C ALA A 16 17.97 -6.95 52.37
N ALA A 17 19.14 -6.76 52.97
CA ALA A 17 20.44 -6.48 52.36
C ALA A 17 21.23 -7.74 51.97
N GLY A 18 22.23 -7.59 51.08
CA GLY A 18 23.45 -8.43 51.09
C GLY A 18 23.92 -8.97 49.73
N ASP A 19 25.18 -8.63 49.40
CA ASP A 19 26.12 -9.22 48.41
C ASP A 19 25.77 -9.14 46.91
N GLY A 20 26.62 -8.71 45.98
CA GLY A 20 28.08 -8.61 45.96
C GLY A 20 28.64 -9.44 44.79
N GLY A 21 28.83 -8.85 43.60
CA GLY A 21 29.56 -9.50 42.49
C GLY A 21 29.18 -8.98 41.08
N PRO A 22 30.13 -8.87 40.11
CA PRO A 22 30.19 -7.74 39.19
C PRO A 22 29.51 -7.94 37.83
N SER A 23 28.97 -6.85 37.28
CA SER A 23 28.60 -6.72 35.86
C SER A 23 29.82 -6.34 35.00
N PRO A 24 30.01 -6.93 33.81
CA PRO A 24 31.08 -6.52 32.90
C PRO A 24 30.68 -5.25 32.14
N GLY A 25 31.43 -4.17 32.38
CA GLY A 25 31.27 -2.87 31.74
C GLY A 25 31.80 -2.87 30.30
N TRP A 26 31.05 -2.21 29.42
CA TRP A 26 31.51 -1.79 28.09
C TRP A 26 32.24 -0.44 28.20
N PRO A 27 33.38 -0.24 27.50
CA PRO A 27 34.19 0.97 27.67
C PRO A 27 33.61 2.15 26.89
N GLY A 28 33.37 3.26 27.60
CA GLY A 28 33.09 4.57 26.99
C GLY A 28 34.40 5.30 26.64
N PRO A 29 34.43 6.15 25.59
CA PRO A 29 35.61 6.93 25.26
C PRO A 29 35.76 8.17 26.16
N ALA A 30 37.01 8.43 26.54
CA ALA A 30 37.44 9.48 27.47
C ALA A 30 37.31 10.91 26.90
N LYS A 31 37.14 11.87 27.81
CA LYS A 31 37.02 13.31 27.56
C LYS A 31 38.39 13.98 27.30
N ASN A 32 38.42 14.76 26.21
CA ASN A 32 38.90 16.14 26.04
C ASN A 32 40.03 16.71 26.94
N ASP A 33 41.06 17.30 26.31
CA ASP A 33 41.77 18.47 26.86
C ASP A 33 42.40 19.35 25.73
N ARG A 34 42.43 20.66 26.01
CA ARG A 34 43.25 21.77 25.45
C ARG A 34 42.74 22.62 24.26
N SER A 35 41.97 23.63 24.64
CA SER A 35 42.20 25.08 24.47
C SER A 35 43.35 25.60 23.57
N HIS A 36 43.03 26.49 22.60
CA HIS A 36 43.43 27.92 22.50
C HIS A 36 43.39 28.47 21.07
N GLY A 37 42.91 29.72 20.92
CA GLY A 37 43.34 30.65 19.85
C GLY A 37 42.31 30.97 18.75
N ARG A 38 41.57 32.08 18.92
CA ARG A 38 41.01 32.86 17.80
C ARG A 38 42.07 33.87 17.32
N PRO A 39 41.98 34.30 16.05
CA PRO A 39 41.72 35.72 15.83
C PRO A 39 40.63 36.00 14.78
N ARG A 40 40.04 37.19 14.91
CA ARG A 40 39.14 37.85 13.95
C ARG A 40 39.96 38.51 12.83
N ASP A 41 39.38 38.56 11.63
CA ASP A 41 39.40 39.63 10.60
C ASP A 41 39.19 38.96 9.23
N GLU A 42 38.67 39.55 8.16
CA GLU A 42 37.83 40.70 7.88
C GLU A 42 37.22 40.41 6.48
N ARG A 43 36.27 41.25 6.08
CA ARG A 43 35.50 41.22 4.82
C ARG A 43 36.30 40.92 3.54
N GLY A 44 35.73 40.08 2.67
CA GLY A 44 36.15 39.94 1.28
C GLY A 44 35.06 39.32 0.40
N HIS A 45 34.45 40.12 -0.46
CA HIS A 45 33.52 39.68 -1.50
C HIS A 45 34.23 38.77 -2.51
N GLY A 46 33.88 37.48 -2.51
CA GLY A 46 34.35 36.50 -3.48
C GLY A 46 33.17 35.68 -4.00
N ARG A 47 32.80 35.91 -5.26
CA ARG A 47 31.77 35.20 -6.00
C ARG A 47 32.18 33.71 -6.12
N ALA A 48 31.53 32.84 -5.36
CA ALA A 48 31.79 31.40 -5.45
C ALA A 48 31.34 30.86 -6.83
N PRO A 49 32.15 30.02 -7.50
CA PRO A 49 31.77 29.46 -8.79
C PRO A 49 30.68 28.40 -8.59
N ARG A 50 29.70 28.40 -9.50
CA ARG A 50 28.62 27.42 -9.66
C ARG A 50 29.21 26.00 -9.63
N ARG A 51 29.06 25.31 -8.50
CA ARG A 51 29.48 23.91 -8.30
C ARG A 51 28.27 22.97 -8.22
N ALA A 52 27.24 23.23 -9.03
CA ALA A 52 25.99 22.47 -9.08
C ALA A 52 25.69 21.85 -10.45
N GLU A 53 26.56 22.01 -11.45
CA GLU A 53 26.25 21.63 -12.84
C GLU A 53 27.07 20.43 -13.36
N ALA A 54 27.92 19.82 -12.52
CA ALA A 54 28.91 18.83 -12.98
C ALA A 54 28.74 17.40 -12.39
N ALA A 55 27.51 16.98 -12.04
CA ALA A 55 27.24 15.61 -11.57
C ALA A 55 26.03 14.92 -12.22
N ARG A 56 25.58 15.39 -13.40
CA ARG A 56 24.52 14.74 -14.19
C ARG A 56 25.10 14.10 -15.45
N THR A 57 25.93 13.08 -15.30
CA THR A 57 26.51 12.30 -16.42
C THR A 57 25.95 10.87 -16.49
N GLY A 58 24.68 10.70 -16.14
CA GLY A 58 23.86 9.62 -16.67
C GLY A 58 22.98 10.19 -17.77
N THR A 59 23.02 9.63 -18.98
CA THR A 59 22.16 10.05 -20.09
C THR A 59 20.70 9.99 -19.63
N ALA A 60 20.02 11.14 -19.58
CA ALA A 60 18.63 11.20 -19.14
C ALA A 60 17.77 10.24 -19.98
N LEU A 61 16.97 9.42 -19.31
CA LEU A 61 16.08 8.48 -19.99
C LEU A 61 15.04 9.27 -20.81
N THR A 62 14.82 8.82 -22.04
CA THR A 62 13.72 9.29 -22.89
C THR A 62 12.42 8.57 -22.51
N ALA A 63 11.27 9.18 -22.82
CA ALA A 63 9.98 8.54 -22.56
C ALA A 63 9.86 7.17 -23.26
N GLY A 64 10.34 7.05 -24.51
CA GLY A 64 10.35 5.77 -25.23
C GLY A 64 11.26 4.70 -24.62
N GLN A 65 12.30 5.08 -23.86
CA GLN A 65 13.08 4.12 -23.07
C GLN A 65 12.29 3.61 -21.85
N VAL A 66 11.52 4.48 -21.20
CA VAL A 66 10.65 4.12 -20.07
C VAL A 66 9.45 3.29 -20.53
N ASP A 67 8.81 3.64 -21.65
CA ASP A 67 7.67 2.93 -22.24
C ASP A 67 7.92 1.43 -22.51
N ARG A 68 9.18 1.07 -22.76
CA ARG A 68 9.60 -0.32 -23.00
C ARG A 68 9.60 -1.14 -21.72
N ASP A 69 9.99 -0.56 -20.59
CA ASP A 69 10.11 -1.24 -19.31
C ASP A 69 10.07 -0.25 -18.14
N VAL A 70 8.84 0.15 -17.77
CA VAL A 70 8.59 1.06 -16.64
C VAL A 70 9.12 0.49 -15.33
N PRO A 71 8.87 -0.80 -14.98
CA PRO A 71 9.43 -1.38 -13.76
C PRO A 71 10.94 -1.25 -13.65
N THR A 72 11.70 -1.55 -14.71
CA THR A 72 13.16 -1.42 -14.70
C THR A 72 13.59 0.04 -14.58
N ALA A 73 12.93 0.97 -15.26
CA ALA A 73 13.25 2.40 -15.16
C ALA A 73 13.08 2.94 -13.73
N VAL A 74 11.98 2.56 -13.05
CA VAL A 74 11.75 2.92 -11.64
C VAL A 74 12.73 2.19 -10.73
N GLY A 75 13.04 0.94 -11.02
CA GLY A 75 14.04 0.15 -10.27
C GLY A 75 15.41 0.82 -10.23
N ARG A 76 15.84 1.46 -11.33
CA ARG A 76 17.10 2.25 -11.37
C ARG A 76 17.06 3.45 -10.43
N VAL A 77 15.96 4.22 -10.47
CA VAL A 77 15.79 5.38 -9.56
C VAL A 77 15.76 4.94 -8.10
N LEU A 78 15.06 3.85 -7.80
CA LEU A 78 15.03 3.26 -6.46
C LEU A 78 16.41 2.79 -6.02
N HIS A 79 17.16 2.08 -6.87
CA HIS A 79 18.49 1.58 -6.54
C HIS A 79 19.44 2.72 -6.17
N ASP A 80 19.49 3.76 -7.00
CA ASP A 80 20.35 4.92 -6.75
C ASP A 80 19.94 5.68 -5.48
N HIS A 81 18.64 5.88 -5.27
CA HIS A 81 18.14 6.63 -4.12
C HIS A 81 18.30 5.87 -2.81
N LEU A 82 17.90 4.59 -2.78
CA LEU A 82 18.02 3.73 -1.61
C LEU A 82 19.49 3.51 -1.22
N GLY A 83 20.40 3.37 -2.19
CA GLY A 83 21.83 3.26 -1.90
C GLY A 83 22.39 4.48 -1.15
N ARG A 84 21.88 5.70 -1.44
CA ARG A 84 22.23 6.91 -0.68
C ARG A 84 21.62 6.89 0.72
N LEU A 85 20.36 6.49 0.85
CA LEU A 85 19.65 6.44 2.13
C LEU A 85 20.23 5.40 3.08
N THR A 86 20.60 4.21 2.60
CA THR A 86 21.25 3.17 3.42
C THR A 86 22.67 3.57 3.80
N SER A 87 23.41 4.24 2.92
CA SER A 87 24.73 4.82 3.26
C SER A 87 24.61 5.88 4.35
N ALA A 88 23.58 6.74 4.28
CA ALA A 88 23.30 7.72 5.34
C ALA A 88 22.90 7.03 6.65
N ALA A 89 22.07 5.99 6.60
CA ALA A 89 21.71 5.20 7.79
C ALA A 89 22.96 4.58 8.45
N ALA A 90 23.89 4.04 7.67
CA ALA A 90 25.14 3.45 8.18
C ALA A 90 26.05 4.49 8.84
N SER A 91 25.98 5.76 8.42
CA SER A 91 26.69 6.86 9.09
C SER A 91 26.07 7.27 10.42
N VAL A 92 24.78 6.97 10.64
CA VAL A 92 24.08 7.18 11.91
C VAL A 92 24.37 6.04 12.88
N ASP A 93 24.12 4.80 12.45
CA ASP A 93 24.37 3.59 13.23
C ASP A 93 24.36 2.33 12.35
N VAL A 94 25.31 1.43 12.57
CA VAL A 94 25.48 0.22 11.76
C VAL A 94 24.37 -0.81 12.02
N THR A 95 23.92 -0.95 13.27
CA THR A 95 22.85 -1.89 13.62
C THR A 95 21.54 -1.45 13.00
N PHE A 96 21.17 -0.17 13.13
CA PHE A 96 20.01 0.41 12.45
C PHE A 96 20.06 0.23 10.92
N ALA A 97 21.22 0.48 10.32
CA ALA A 97 21.40 0.31 8.89
C ALA A 97 21.13 -1.14 8.45
N CYS A 98 21.75 -2.12 9.10
CA CYS A 98 21.61 -3.53 8.73
C CYS A 98 20.22 -4.09 9.04
N ASP A 99 19.65 -3.79 10.21
CA ASP A 99 18.40 -4.41 10.65
C ASP A 99 17.16 -3.77 10.06
N VAL A 100 17.19 -2.47 9.77
CA VAL A 100 16.01 -1.72 9.34
C VAL A 100 16.22 -1.17 7.94
N ALA A 101 17.19 -0.27 7.74
CA ALA A 101 17.33 0.47 6.49
C ALA A 101 17.59 -0.44 5.27
N ASP A 102 18.52 -1.40 5.40
CA ASP A 102 18.87 -2.36 4.36
C ASP A 102 17.72 -3.32 4.06
N ARG A 103 16.94 -3.71 5.09
CA ARG A 103 15.76 -4.57 4.89
C ARG A 103 14.65 -3.82 4.16
N VAL A 104 14.39 -2.56 4.51
CA VAL A 104 13.45 -1.68 3.77
C VAL A 104 13.91 -1.53 2.31
N ALA A 105 15.19 -1.23 2.09
CA ALA A 105 15.74 -1.07 0.74
C ALA A 105 15.61 -2.36 -0.07
N ARG A 106 16.01 -3.50 0.50
CA ARG A 106 15.91 -4.81 -0.14
C ARG A 106 14.46 -5.17 -0.45
N PHE A 107 13.55 -5.00 0.50
CA PHE A 107 12.12 -5.27 0.31
C PHE A 107 11.53 -4.38 -0.80
N THR A 108 11.93 -3.12 -0.84
CA THR A 108 11.49 -2.17 -1.87
C THR A 108 12.05 -2.58 -3.23
N LEU A 109 13.33 -2.93 -3.35
CA LEU A 109 13.99 -3.28 -4.61
C LEU A 109 13.53 -4.61 -5.22
N HIS A 110 13.29 -5.62 -4.39
CA HIS A 110 12.75 -6.92 -4.81
C HIS A 110 11.22 -6.89 -4.96
N GLY A 111 10.63 -5.71 -5.05
CA GLY A 111 9.20 -5.54 -5.26
C GLY A 111 8.72 -6.04 -6.62
N GLY A 112 7.47 -6.51 -6.66
CA GLY A 112 6.84 -7.19 -7.80
C GLY A 112 6.60 -6.33 -9.04
N LYS A 113 5.47 -6.52 -9.73
CA LYS A 113 5.18 -5.93 -11.06
C LYS A 113 5.17 -4.38 -11.14
N ARG A 114 5.45 -3.65 -10.06
CA ARG A 114 5.46 -2.16 -9.99
C ARG A 114 4.19 -1.53 -10.56
N MET A 115 3.05 -2.14 -10.26
CA MET A 115 1.76 -1.78 -10.86
C MET A 115 1.39 -0.30 -10.66
N ARG A 116 1.63 0.23 -9.45
CA ARG A 116 1.36 1.64 -9.10
C ARG A 116 2.20 2.58 -9.96
N SER A 117 3.49 2.27 -10.08
CA SER A 117 4.41 2.98 -10.95
C SER A 117 3.97 2.96 -12.42
N GLN A 118 3.50 1.80 -12.89
CA GLN A 118 2.97 1.67 -14.26
C GLN A 118 1.73 2.52 -14.49
N PHE A 119 0.79 2.56 -13.55
CA PHE A 119 -0.40 3.42 -13.66
C PHE A 119 -0.05 4.90 -13.69
N LEU A 120 0.90 5.34 -12.86
CA LEU A 120 1.39 6.72 -12.93
C LEU A 120 2.00 7.03 -14.30
N TRP A 121 2.94 6.20 -14.76
CA TRP A 121 3.61 6.43 -16.03
C TRP A 121 2.63 6.44 -17.20
N TRP A 122 1.78 5.43 -17.32
CA TRP A 122 0.85 5.34 -18.44
C TRP A 122 -0.32 6.34 -18.34
N GLY A 123 -0.67 6.80 -17.13
CA GLY A 123 -1.55 7.94 -16.92
C GLY A 123 -0.96 9.23 -17.53
N LEU A 124 0.31 9.49 -17.26
CA LEU A 124 1.07 10.61 -17.83
C LEU A 124 1.15 10.52 -19.35
N ARG A 125 1.54 9.36 -19.89
CA ARG A 125 1.67 9.15 -21.36
C ARG A 125 0.32 9.28 -22.07
N ALA A 126 -0.76 8.80 -21.47
CA ALA A 126 -2.11 8.95 -22.04
C ALA A 126 -2.58 10.40 -22.09
N CYS A 127 -2.09 11.26 -21.19
CA CYS A 127 -2.41 12.68 -21.14
C CYS A 127 -1.43 13.55 -21.94
N GLY A 128 -0.44 12.95 -22.61
CA GLY A 128 0.48 13.65 -23.52
C GLY A 128 1.83 14.03 -22.92
N GLY A 129 2.16 13.60 -21.70
CA GLY A 129 3.48 13.84 -21.11
C GLY A 129 4.61 13.13 -21.87
N GLY A 130 5.73 13.83 -22.07
CA GLY A 130 6.89 13.38 -22.83
C GLY A 130 8.16 13.15 -22.01
N THR A 131 9.30 13.21 -22.71
CA THR A 131 10.64 13.01 -22.14
C THR A 131 10.98 14.05 -21.08
N GLU A 132 10.46 15.26 -21.24
CA GLU A 132 10.59 16.36 -20.29
C GLU A 132 10.03 16.02 -18.90
N HIS A 133 9.10 15.05 -18.82
CA HIS A 133 8.50 14.64 -17.55
C HIS A 133 9.11 13.38 -16.91
N VAL A 134 10.10 12.77 -17.55
CA VAL A 134 10.63 11.45 -17.14
C VAL A 134 11.22 11.50 -15.74
N HIS A 135 11.96 12.57 -15.42
CA HIS A 135 12.71 12.63 -14.16
C HIS A 135 11.77 12.67 -12.96
N GLU A 136 10.82 13.60 -12.95
CA GLU A 136 9.84 13.75 -11.87
C GLU A 136 8.90 12.55 -11.79
N ALA A 137 8.43 12.02 -12.93
CA ALA A 137 7.49 10.91 -12.94
C ALA A 137 8.11 9.64 -12.32
N LEU A 138 9.37 9.34 -12.65
CA LEU A 138 10.07 8.19 -12.06
C LEU A 138 10.37 8.38 -10.57
N ARG A 139 10.61 9.62 -10.11
CA ARG A 139 10.78 9.91 -8.68
C ARG A 139 9.49 9.74 -7.90
N VAL A 140 8.37 10.28 -8.40
CA VAL A 140 7.05 10.08 -7.76
C VAL A 140 6.66 8.60 -7.78
N ALA A 141 6.94 7.88 -8.88
CA ALA A 141 6.72 6.45 -8.98
C ALA A 141 7.57 5.65 -7.96
N ALA A 142 8.85 5.98 -7.80
CA ALA A 142 9.70 5.40 -6.76
C ALA A 142 9.14 5.68 -5.35
N GLY A 143 8.58 6.87 -5.11
CA GLY A 143 7.86 7.19 -3.87
C GLY A 143 6.68 6.27 -3.63
N LEU A 144 5.87 5.97 -4.67
CA LEU A 144 4.74 5.02 -4.56
C LEU A 144 5.20 3.61 -4.15
N GLU A 145 6.38 3.18 -4.59
CA GLU A 145 6.94 1.87 -4.23
C GLU A 145 7.45 1.82 -2.78
N LEU A 146 7.98 2.93 -2.26
CA LEU A 146 8.31 3.08 -0.84
C LEU A 146 7.04 3.12 0.04
N LEU A 147 6.01 3.86 -0.41
CA LEU A 147 4.70 3.86 0.25
C LEU A 147 4.08 2.46 0.28
N GLN A 148 4.25 1.67 -0.78
CA GLN A 148 3.86 0.26 -0.79
C GLN A 148 4.66 -0.60 0.18
N THR A 149 5.94 -0.29 0.36
CA THR A 149 6.77 -0.99 1.35
C THR A 149 6.27 -0.72 2.75
N CYS A 150 5.97 0.54 3.09
CA CYS A 150 5.30 0.90 4.34
C CYS A 150 4.01 0.09 4.54
N ALA A 151 3.09 0.17 3.56
CA ALA A 151 1.79 -0.48 3.65
C ALA A 151 1.91 -1.99 3.89
N LEU A 152 2.78 -2.69 3.14
CA LEU A 152 2.94 -4.14 3.29
C LEU A 152 3.61 -4.55 4.59
N VAL A 153 4.66 -3.84 5.02
CA VAL A 153 5.38 -4.19 6.25
C VAL A 153 4.47 -4.03 7.46
N HIS A 154 3.66 -2.96 7.50
CA HIS A 154 2.69 -2.75 8.57
C HIS A 154 1.50 -3.73 8.49
N ASP A 155 0.97 -4.00 7.29
CA ASP A 155 -0.10 -4.97 7.07
C ASP A 155 0.31 -6.38 7.52
N ASP A 156 1.53 -6.83 7.21
CA ASP A 156 2.07 -8.12 7.66
C ASP A 156 2.13 -8.24 9.19
N VAL A 157 2.42 -7.14 9.90
CA VAL A 157 2.39 -7.10 11.38
C VAL A 157 0.96 -7.16 11.91
N MET A 158 0.04 -6.37 11.33
CA MET A 158 -1.36 -6.31 11.76
C MET A 158 -2.08 -7.65 11.53
N ASP A 159 -1.78 -8.33 10.43
CA ASP A 159 -2.38 -9.61 10.05
C ASP A 159 -1.62 -10.82 10.64
N ASN A 160 -0.46 -10.59 11.27
CA ASN A 160 0.47 -11.62 11.75
C ASN A 160 0.85 -12.61 10.64
N SER A 161 1.11 -12.11 9.44
CA SER A 161 1.47 -12.91 8.26
C SER A 161 2.96 -13.22 8.25
N ALA A 162 3.32 -14.51 8.32
CA ALA A 162 4.73 -14.93 8.34
C ALA A 162 5.47 -14.78 7.00
N LEU A 163 4.72 -14.74 5.88
CA LEU A 163 5.26 -14.75 4.53
C LEU A 163 4.76 -13.57 3.69
N ARG A 164 5.65 -13.05 2.84
CA ARG A 164 5.35 -12.01 1.85
C ARG A 164 6.20 -12.22 0.60
N ARG A 165 5.54 -12.29 -0.57
CA ARG A 165 6.20 -12.46 -1.89
C ARG A 165 7.13 -13.70 -1.94
N GLY A 166 6.70 -14.82 -1.34
CA GLY A 166 7.48 -16.06 -1.30
C GLY A 166 8.66 -16.07 -0.32
N GLY A 167 8.92 -14.99 0.43
CA GLY A 167 9.92 -14.92 1.48
C GLY A 167 9.33 -14.61 2.86
N PRO A 168 10.13 -14.61 3.94
CA PRO A 168 9.67 -14.22 5.26
C PRO A 168 9.26 -12.73 5.28
N ALA A 169 8.14 -12.43 5.95
CA ALA A 169 7.78 -11.05 6.24
C ALA A 169 8.85 -10.39 7.12
N LEU A 170 8.99 -9.05 7.06
CA LEU A 170 10.11 -8.34 7.69
C LEU A 170 10.20 -8.60 9.20
N HIS A 171 9.06 -8.63 9.90
CA HIS A 171 9.03 -8.95 11.34
C HIS A 171 9.48 -10.39 11.63
N ALA A 172 9.10 -11.35 10.78
CA ALA A 172 9.45 -12.75 10.90
C ALA A 172 10.93 -13.00 10.60
N ASP A 173 11.48 -12.29 9.61
CA ASP A 173 12.89 -12.34 9.22
C ASP A 173 13.81 -11.83 10.36
N ILE A 174 13.42 -10.75 11.05
CA ILE A 174 14.16 -10.25 12.23
C ILE A 174 13.98 -11.21 13.42
N ALA A 175 12.76 -11.71 13.66
CA ALA A 175 12.50 -12.64 14.74
C ALA A 175 13.32 -13.93 14.61
N ALA A 176 13.45 -14.45 13.38
CA ALA A 176 14.27 -15.63 13.08
C ALA A 176 15.77 -15.35 13.30
N HIS A 177 16.24 -14.15 12.94
CA HIS A 177 17.63 -13.76 13.14
C HIS A 177 18.02 -13.69 14.63
N TYR A 178 17.18 -13.04 15.45
CA TYR A 178 17.48 -12.77 16.86
C TYR A 178 16.97 -13.84 17.84
N GLY A 179 16.00 -14.66 17.43
CA GLY A 179 15.39 -15.70 18.26
C GLY A 179 16.39 -16.67 18.92
N PRO A 180 17.43 -17.17 18.21
CA PRO A 180 18.43 -18.07 18.80
C PRO A 180 19.23 -17.45 19.94
N ALA A 181 19.52 -16.14 19.89
CA ALA A 181 20.35 -15.45 20.88
C ALA A 181 19.53 -14.86 22.03
N LEU A 182 18.34 -14.33 21.74
CA LEU A 182 17.51 -13.60 22.72
C LEU A 182 16.33 -14.42 23.28
N GLY A 183 16.09 -15.61 22.71
CA GLY A 183 14.90 -16.41 22.92
C GLY A 183 13.75 -16.02 21.99
N ALA A 184 12.93 -17.01 21.62
CA ALA A 184 11.88 -16.85 20.59
C ALA A 184 10.90 -15.70 20.85
N ARG A 185 10.44 -15.52 22.10
CA ARG A 185 9.50 -14.44 22.45
C ARG A 185 10.13 -13.05 22.32
N THR A 186 11.36 -12.89 22.80
CA THR A 186 12.10 -11.62 22.71
C THR A 186 12.42 -11.28 21.25
N GLY A 187 12.86 -12.28 20.46
CA GLY A 187 13.08 -12.12 19.03
C GLY A 187 11.81 -11.70 18.27
N ALA A 188 10.67 -12.32 18.56
CA ALA A 188 9.38 -11.95 17.96
C ALA A 188 8.94 -10.51 18.32
N SER A 189 9.13 -10.11 19.58
CA SER A 189 8.83 -8.75 20.04
C SER A 189 9.72 -7.71 19.35
N LEU A 190 11.02 -7.99 19.23
CA LEU A 190 11.96 -7.15 18.50
C LEU A 190 11.59 -7.06 17.02
N GLY A 191 11.27 -8.19 16.38
CA GLY A 191 10.85 -8.22 14.98
C GLY A 191 9.60 -7.39 14.71
N THR A 192 8.61 -7.45 15.61
CA THR A 192 7.40 -6.63 15.53
C THR A 192 7.72 -5.13 15.66
N ALA A 193 8.49 -4.75 16.68
CA ALA A 193 8.88 -3.36 16.90
C ALA A 193 9.71 -2.80 15.74
N ALA A 194 10.69 -3.57 15.24
CA ALA A 194 11.53 -3.19 14.12
C ALA A 194 10.72 -3.06 12.82
N ALA A 195 9.71 -3.90 12.59
CA ALA A 195 8.85 -3.78 11.43
C ALA A 195 7.96 -2.53 11.46
N ILE A 196 7.45 -2.13 12.63
CA ILE A 196 6.74 -0.85 12.78
C ILE A 196 7.65 0.30 12.35
N LEU A 197 8.87 0.36 12.90
CA LEU A 197 9.85 1.39 12.57
C LEU A 197 10.29 1.35 11.10
N ALA A 198 10.41 0.15 10.52
CA ALA A 198 10.74 -0.04 9.11
C ALA A 198 9.66 0.53 8.19
N GLY A 199 8.38 0.29 8.50
CA GLY A 199 7.28 0.86 7.74
C GLY A 199 7.20 2.39 7.89
N ASP A 200 7.47 2.92 9.08
CA ASP A 200 7.53 4.38 9.32
C ASP A 200 8.68 5.03 8.53
N LEU A 201 9.86 4.38 8.52
CA LEU A 201 11.01 4.83 7.74
C LEU A 201 10.71 4.83 6.23
N ALA A 202 10.07 3.76 5.73
CA ALA A 202 9.67 3.69 4.32
C ALA A 202 8.67 4.80 3.94
N LEU A 203 7.74 5.14 4.85
CA LEU A 203 6.80 6.25 4.64
C LEU A 203 7.52 7.61 4.64
N ALA A 204 8.45 7.82 5.57
CA ALA A 204 9.24 9.05 5.64
C ALA A 204 10.06 9.22 4.35
N TRP A 205 10.76 8.18 3.90
CA TRP A 205 11.51 8.22 2.64
C TRP A 205 10.63 8.44 1.41
N ALA A 206 9.40 7.92 1.40
CA ALA A 206 8.44 8.18 0.33
C ALA A 206 8.04 9.68 0.29
N ASP A 207 7.76 10.26 1.45
CA ASP A 207 7.42 11.68 1.60
C ASP A 207 8.60 12.60 1.23
N ASP A 208 9.81 12.28 1.70
CA ASP A 208 11.04 13.02 1.39
C ASP A 208 11.32 13.01 -0.11
N LEU A 209 11.20 11.85 -0.75
CA LEU A 209 11.44 11.72 -2.20
C LEU A 209 10.46 12.59 -3.01
N LEU A 210 9.20 12.65 -2.59
CA LEU A 210 8.20 13.54 -3.19
C LEU A 210 8.56 15.02 -2.94
N ALA A 211 8.88 15.38 -1.71
CA ALA A 211 9.20 16.75 -1.32
C ALA A 211 10.44 17.29 -2.05
N ASP A 212 11.43 16.43 -2.29
CA ASP A 212 12.66 16.74 -3.02
C ASP A 212 12.48 16.69 -4.55
N THR A 213 11.30 16.32 -5.05
CA THR A 213 11.05 16.31 -6.50
C THR A 213 10.71 17.72 -6.98
N GLU A 214 11.62 18.30 -7.77
CA GLU A 214 11.44 19.62 -8.36
C GLU A 214 10.28 19.60 -9.38
N LEU A 215 9.22 20.35 -9.08
CA LEU A 215 8.02 20.49 -9.90
C LEU A 215 7.61 21.95 -10.01
N PRO A 216 6.91 22.37 -11.08
CA PRO A 216 6.28 23.68 -11.14
C PRO A 216 5.40 23.91 -9.90
N PRO A 217 5.38 25.11 -9.29
CA PRO A 217 4.72 25.32 -7.99
C PRO A 217 3.25 24.91 -7.93
N ASP A 218 2.50 25.09 -9.02
CA ASP A 218 1.08 24.74 -9.09
C ASP A 218 0.89 23.22 -9.19
N VAL A 219 1.66 22.56 -10.07
CA VAL A 219 1.69 21.09 -10.20
C VAL A 219 2.11 20.44 -8.88
N HIS A 220 3.13 20.99 -8.20
CA HIS A 220 3.59 20.49 -6.92
C HIS A 220 2.49 20.56 -5.84
N ARG A 221 1.70 21.65 -5.80
CA ARG A 221 0.58 21.77 -4.85
C ARG A 221 -0.49 20.70 -5.11
N GLU A 222 -0.84 20.47 -6.38
CA GLU A 222 -1.83 19.44 -6.75
C GLU A 222 -1.33 18.03 -6.42
N VAL A 223 -0.10 17.70 -6.83
CA VAL A 223 0.55 16.42 -6.53
C VAL A 223 0.60 16.16 -5.02
N ARG A 224 0.98 17.16 -4.22
CA ARG A 224 0.97 17.05 -2.74
C ARG A 224 -0.43 16.85 -2.17
N GLY A 225 -1.44 17.51 -2.76
CA GLY A 225 -2.84 17.33 -2.38
C GLY A 225 -3.31 15.89 -2.60
N ILE A 226 -3.02 15.33 -3.77
CA ILE A 226 -3.32 13.94 -4.14
C ILE A 226 -2.58 12.98 -3.23
N TRP A 227 -1.29 13.20 -3.00
CA TRP A 227 -0.46 12.36 -2.14
C TRP A 227 -0.97 12.32 -0.70
N ARG A 228 -1.35 13.47 -0.15
CA ARG A 228 -1.95 13.56 1.19
C ARG A 228 -3.28 12.81 1.27
N ALA A 229 -4.16 12.98 0.27
CA ALA A 229 -5.43 12.29 0.22
C ALA A 229 -5.25 10.77 0.15
N MET A 230 -4.38 10.30 -0.75
CA MET A 230 -4.05 8.89 -0.94
C MET A 230 -3.60 8.23 0.37
N ARG A 231 -2.68 8.86 1.11
CA ARG A 231 -2.22 8.31 2.41
C ARG A 231 -3.33 8.25 3.45
N MET A 232 -4.13 9.31 3.56
CA MET A 232 -5.27 9.34 4.49
C MET A 232 -6.29 8.26 4.16
N GLU A 233 -6.61 8.08 2.88
CA GLU A 233 -7.55 7.08 2.38
C GLU A 233 -7.05 5.66 2.64
N MET A 234 -5.77 5.41 2.37
CA MET A 234 -5.14 4.12 2.63
C MET A 234 -5.22 3.75 4.12
N VAL A 235 -4.84 4.67 5.02
CA VAL A 235 -4.91 4.45 6.48
C VAL A 235 -6.35 4.26 6.94
N ALA A 236 -7.29 5.09 6.46
CA ALA A 236 -8.71 4.93 6.79
C ALA A 236 -9.26 3.57 6.30
N GLY A 237 -8.86 3.13 5.11
CA GLY A 237 -9.19 1.82 4.57
C GLY A 237 -8.68 0.67 5.45
N GLN A 238 -7.40 0.72 5.84
CA GLN A 238 -6.79 -0.27 6.74
C GLN A 238 -7.51 -0.31 8.09
N TYR A 239 -7.78 0.84 8.70
CA TYR A 239 -8.49 0.89 9.97
C TYR A 239 -9.92 0.34 9.87
N LEU A 240 -10.64 0.65 8.80
CA LEU A 240 -11.99 0.13 8.58
C LEU A 240 -12.01 -1.39 8.39
N ASP A 241 -10.95 -1.96 7.80
CA ASP A 241 -10.73 -3.40 7.69
C ASP A 241 -10.61 -4.03 9.09
N LEU A 242 -9.63 -3.57 9.88
CA LEU A 242 -9.38 -4.05 11.25
C LEU A 242 -10.60 -3.86 12.17
N HIS A 243 -11.24 -2.69 12.13
CA HIS A 243 -12.47 -2.44 12.88
C HIS A 243 -13.59 -3.40 12.44
N GLY A 244 -13.69 -3.69 11.14
CA GLY A 244 -14.66 -4.66 10.62
C GLY A 244 -14.47 -6.02 11.27
N GLN A 245 -13.24 -6.53 11.24
CA GLN A 245 -12.84 -7.80 11.83
C GLN A 245 -13.14 -7.84 13.34
N ALA A 246 -12.72 -6.81 14.09
CA ALA A 246 -12.89 -6.75 15.55
C ALA A 246 -14.37 -6.68 15.99
N THR A 247 -15.21 -5.94 15.26
CA THR A 247 -16.64 -5.76 15.61
C THR A 247 -17.55 -6.81 14.98
N GLY A 248 -17.05 -7.63 14.06
CA GLY A 248 -17.88 -8.52 13.25
C GLY A 248 -18.92 -7.77 12.39
N SER A 249 -18.60 -6.55 11.94
CA SER A 249 -19.48 -5.75 11.05
C SER A 249 -19.36 -6.24 9.61
N ARG A 250 -20.42 -6.88 9.10
CA ARG A 250 -20.36 -7.79 7.93
C ARG A 250 -21.21 -7.34 6.73
N SER A 251 -21.29 -6.03 6.49
CA SER A 251 -22.05 -5.47 5.36
C SER A 251 -21.24 -5.49 4.06
N THR A 252 -21.88 -5.89 2.95
CA THR A 252 -21.30 -5.83 1.59
C THR A 252 -20.89 -4.40 1.21
N ALA A 253 -21.67 -3.39 1.62
CA ALA A 253 -21.33 -1.98 1.38
C ALA A 253 -20.05 -1.57 2.12
N ARG A 254 -19.85 -2.07 3.35
CA ARG A 254 -18.63 -1.82 4.12
C ARG A 254 -17.42 -2.51 3.47
N ALA A 255 -17.57 -3.76 3.03
CA ALA A 255 -16.49 -4.47 2.34
C ALA A 255 -16.05 -3.76 1.05
N ILE A 256 -17.01 -3.27 0.24
CA ILE A 256 -16.68 -2.44 -0.93
C ILE A 256 -16.01 -1.12 -0.54
N ARG A 257 -16.44 -0.48 0.55
CA ARG A 257 -15.80 0.75 1.04
C ARG A 257 -14.35 0.52 1.46
N VAL A 258 -14.07 -0.57 2.16
CA VAL A 258 -12.71 -1.00 2.52
C VAL A 258 -11.90 -1.27 1.26
N ALA A 259 -12.40 -2.10 0.34
CA ALA A 259 -11.74 -2.39 -0.93
C ALA A 259 -11.43 -1.12 -1.74
N CYS A 260 -12.36 -0.17 -1.77
CA CYS A 260 -12.18 1.11 -2.43
C CYS A 260 -11.04 1.93 -1.80
N LEU A 261 -11.05 2.12 -0.48
CA LEU A 261 -10.09 2.98 0.22
C LEU A 261 -8.71 2.35 0.36
N LYS A 262 -8.63 1.11 0.87
CA LYS A 262 -7.39 0.38 1.16
C LYS A 262 -6.64 0.03 -0.12
N SER A 263 -7.37 -0.31 -1.19
CA SER A 263 -6.78 -0.91 -2.38
C SER A 263 -7.05 -0.11 -3.65
N ALA A 264 -8.30 0.16 -4.01
CA ALA A 264 -8.62 0.73 -5.33
C ALA A 264 -8.03 2.13 -5.55
N MET A 265 -8.24 3.01 -4.57
CA MET A 265 -7.79 4.39 -4.65
C MET A 265 -6.27 4.46 -4.65
N TYR A 266 -5.66 3.80 -3.68
CA TYR A 266 -4.22 3.78 -3.49
C TYR A 266 -3.46 3.06 -4.63
N SER A 267 -3.99 1.95 -5.16
CA SER A 267 -3.25 1.11 -6.11
C SER A 267 -3.42 1.51 -7.57
N VAL A 268 -4.52 2.19 -7.91
CA VAL A 268 -4.89 2.47 -9.30
C VAL A 268 -5.31 3.93 -9.51
N GLU A 269 -6.33 4.41 -8.80
CA GLU A 269 -6.91 5.75 -9.03
C GLU A 269 -5.91 6.87 -8.79
N ARG A 270 -5.28 6.91 -7.61
CA ARG A 270 -4.36 7.97 -7.20
C ARG A 270 -3.05 7.94 -8.02
N PRO A 271 -2.44 6.79 -8.34
CA PRO A 271 -1.35 6.75 -9.31
C PRO A 271 -1.72 7.30 -10.69
N LEU A 272 -2.88 6.94 -11.24
CA LEU A 272 -3.36 7.51 -12.52
C LEU A 272 -3.53 9.03 -12.44
N GLU A 273 -4.13 9.51 -11.34
CA GLU A 273 -4.35 10.93 -11.10
C GLU A 273 -3.03 11.70 -11.02
N LEU A 274 -2.03 11.17 -10.29
CA LEU A 274 -0.69 11.73 -10.22
C LEU A 274 -0.06 11.84 -11.62
N GLY A 275 -0.14 10.77 -12.41
CA GLY A 275 0.38 10.79 -13.78
C GLY A 275 -0.31 11.83 -14.68
N ALA A 276 -1.63 11.91 -14.60
CA ALA A 276 -2.44 12.85 -15.37
C ALA A 276 -2.14 14.32 -14.99
N VAL A 277 -2.01 14.61 -13.69
CA VAL A 277 -1.66 15.96 -13.19
C VAL A 277 -0.25 16.37 -13.62
N LEU A 278 0.72 15.46 -13.56
CA LEU A 278 2.07 15.72 -14.05
C LEU A 278 2.07 16.09 -15.55
N ALA A 279 1.18 15.52 -16.34
CA ALA A 279 1.01 15.86 -17.77
C ALA A 279 0.14 17.09 -18.04
N GLY A 280 -0.40 17.75 -17.00
CA GLY A 280 -1.29 18.91 -17.16
C GLY A 280 -2.67 18.57 -17.73
N ALA A 281 -3.20 17.38 -17.44
CA ALA A 281 -4.52 16.96 -17.91
C ALA A 281 -5.65 17.90 -17.43
N ASP A 282 -6.64 18.12 -18.29
CA ASP A 282 -7.83 18.88 -17.89
C ASP A 282 -8.71 18.12 -16.88
N ARG A 283 -9.65 18.86 -16.26
CA ARG A 283 -10.51 18.32 -15.20
C ARG A 283 -11.45 17.20 -15.69
N ASP A 284 -11.85 17.20 -16.96
CA ASP A 284 -12.74 16.17 -17.52
C ASP A 284 -12.01 14.85 -17.72
N THR A 285 -10.80 14.94 -18.29
CA THR A 285 -9.87 13.83 -18.45
C THR A 285 -9.51 13.23 -17.10
N LEU A 286 -9.18 14.06 -16.12
CA LEU A 286 -8.85 13.62 -14.76
C LEU A 286 -10.03 12.88 -14.13
N ARG A 287 -11.25 13.43 -14.19
CA ARG A 287 -12.46 12.78 -13.67
C ARG A 287 -12.71 11.43 -14.32
N ALA A 288 -12.55 11.33 -15.63
CA ALA A 288 -12.77 10.09 -16.37
C ALA A 288 -11.72 9.02 -15.99
N LEU A 289 -10.44 9.40 -15.91
CA LEU A 289 -9.35 8.51 -15.48
C LEU A 289 -9.55 8.04 -14.03
N CYS A 290 -9.91 8.93 -13.10
CA CYS A 290 -10.14 8.55 -11.71
C CYS A 290 -11.32 7.57 -11.59
N ARG A 291 -12.42 7.79 -12.32
CA ARG A 291 -13.56 6.85 -12.35
C ARG A 291 -13.16 5.50 -12.95
N ALA A 292 -12.38 5.50 -14.03
CA ALA A 292 -11.87 4.26 -14.63
C ALA A 292 -10.96 3.49 -13.66
N GLY A 293 -10.02 4.20 -13.03
CA GLY A 293 -9.10 3.66 -12.05
C GLY A 293 -9.80 3.11 -10.82
N ARG A 294 -10.80 3.81 -10.28
CA ARG A 294 -11.60 3.34 -9.15
C ARG A 294 -12.31 2.03 -9.46
N CYS A 295 -12.95 1.94 -10.62
CA CYS A 295 -13.63 0.72 -11.05
C CYS A 295 -12.66 -0.46 -11.14
N ALA A 296 -11.54 -0.28 -11.85
CA ALA A 296 -10.53 -1.33 -12.00
C ALA A 296 -9.86 -1.69 -10.68
N GLY A 297 -9.60 -0.73 -9.79
CA GLY A 297 -9.02 -0.96 -8.48
C GLY A 297 -9.94 -1.74 -7.54
N ILE A 298 -11.26 -1.51 -7.59
CA ILE A 298 -12.20 -2.33 -6.83
C ILE A 298 -12.25 -3.73 -7.43
N ALA A 299 -12.29 -3.86 -8.76
CA ALA A 299 -12.26 -5.15 -9.43
C ALA A 299 -10.98 -5.96 -9.09
N PHE A 300 -9.83 -5.28 -9.04
CA PHE A 300 -8.56 -5.85 -8.59
C PHE A 300 -8.65 -6.42 -7.18
N GLN A 301 -9.16 -5.66 -6.20
CA GLN A 301 -9.29 -6.18 -4.84
C GLN A 301 -10.27 -7.36 -4.75
N LEU A 302 -11.39 -7.31 -5.48
CA LEU A 302 -12.34 -8.41 -5.51
C LEU A 302 -11.74 -9.68 -6.15
N HIS A 303 -10.88 -9.51 -7.16
CA HIS A 303 -10.16 -10.61 -7.77
C HIS A 303 -9.12 -11.19 -6.79
N ASP A 304 -8.36 -10.33 -6.09
CA ASP A 304 -7.42 -10.75 -5.04
C ASP A 304 -8.15 -11.52 -3.93
N ASP A 305 -9.33 -11.06 -3.48
CA ASP A 305 -10.16 -11.76 -2.47
C ASP A 305 -10.60 -13.16 -2.97
N LEU A 306 -10.84 -13.34 -4.28
CA LEU A 306 -11.12 -14.66 -4.86
C LEU A 306 -9.85 -15.53 -4.87
N GLN A 307 -8.71 -14.99 -5.27
CA GLN A 307 -7.43 -15.70 -5.27
C GLN A 307 -6.99 -16.10 -3.86
N GLY A 308 -7.31 -15.29 -2.84
CA GLY A 308 -7.02 -15.59 -1.44
C GLY A 308 -7.71 -16.86 -0.93
N VAL A 309 -8.77 -17.32 -1.59
CA VAL A 309 -9.53 -18.53 -1.20
C VAL A 309 -9.42 -19.67 -2.22
N PHE A 310 -9.45 -19.33 -3.51
CA PHE A 310 -9.48 -20.30 -4.62
C PHE A 310 -8.18 -20.36 -5.42
N GLY A 311 -7.23 -19.46 -5.16
CA GLY A 311 -5.99 -19.37 -5.91
C GLY A 311 -4.98 -20.46 -5.55
N ASP A 312 -4.14 -20.78 -6.53
CA ASP A 312 -3.00 -21.70 -6.39
C ASP A 312 -1.86 -21.02 -5.62
N PRO A 313 -1.37 -21.59 -4.51
CA PRO A 313 -0.24 -21.08 -3.74
C PRO A 313 1.02 -20.79 -4.55
N GLU A 314 1.30 -21.57 -5.61
CA GLU A 314 2.46 -21.34 -6.48
C GLU A 314 2.34 -20.02 -7.25
N THR A 315 1.12 -19.58 -7.53
CA THR A 315 0.83 -18.34 -8.26
C THR A 315 0.69 -17.13 -7.32
N THR A 316 0.07 -17.32 -6.15
CA THR A 316 -0.21 -16.22 -5.20
C THR A 316 0.99 -15.91 -4.30
N GLY A 317 1.91 -16.85 -4.13
CA GLY A 317 3.06 -16.74 -3.22
C GLY A 317 2.67 -16.72 -1.74
N LYS A 318 1.43 -17.17 -1.42
CA LYS A 318 0.86 -17.35 -0.09
C LYS A 318 0.04 -18.66 -0.03
N PRO A 319 -0.07 -19.34 1.12
CA PRO A 319 -1.00 -20.44 1.28
C PRO A 319 -2.44 -20.06 0.89
N SER A 320 -3.15 -20.99 0.23
CA SER A 320 -4.55 -20.79 -0.12
C SER A 320 -5.39 -20.78 1.16
N GLY A 321 -6.36 -19.87 1.25
CA GLY A 321 -7.25 -19.73 2.41
C GLY A 321 -6.70 -18.85 3.55
N ASP A 322 -5.56 -18.18 3.36
CA ASP A 322 -5.02 -17.25 4.38
C ASP A 322 -6.04 -16.18 4.79
N ASP A 323 -6.79 -15.62 3.85
CA ASP A 323 -7.81 -14.62 4.16
C ASP A 323 -8.92 -15.18 5.09
N ILE A 324 -9.24 -16.47 4.97
CA ILE A 324 -10.19 -17.14 5.87
C ILE A 324 -9.58 -17.34 7.25
N ARG A 325 -8.34 -17.83 7.33
CA ARG A 325 -7.60 -18.05 8.59
C ARG A 325 -7.32 -16.75 9.34
N GLU A 326 -7.06 -15.67 8.62
CA GLU A 326 -6.86 -14.32 9.15
C GLU A 326 -8.19 -13.67 9.57
N GLY A 327 -9.33 -14.21 9.15
CA GLY A 327 -10.65 -13.70 9.52
C GLY A 327 -11.08 -12.47 8.72
N LYS A 328 -10.51 -12.27 7.53
CA LYS A 328 -10.81 -11.09 6.71
C LYS A 328 -12.27 -11.10 6.27
N LEU A 329 -12.94 -9.96 6.50
CA LEU A 329 -14.33 -9.74 6.10
C LEU A 329 -14.41 -9.28 4.64
N THR A 330 -13.89 -10.12 3.74
CA THR A 330 -13.87 -9.85 2.29
C THR A 330 -15.27 -9.68 1.73
N TYR A 331 -15.37 -9.04 0.56
CA TYR A 331 -16.67 -8.88 -0.11
C TYR A 331 -17.29 -10.24 -0.45
N LEU A 332 -16.45 -11.23 -0.80
CA LEU A 332 -16.86 -12.61 -1.05
C LEU A 332 -17.58 -13.24 0.16
N VAL A 333 -16.97 -13.16 1.36
CA VAL A 333 -17.57 -13.68 2.60
C VAL A 333 -18.85 -12.92 2.94
N ALA A 334 -18.86 -11.59 2.78
CA ALA A 334 -20.04 -10.78 3.03
C ALA A 334 -21.23 -11.17 2.13
N VAL A 335 -20.98 -11.42 0.84
CA VAL A 335 -22.00 -11.89 -0.11
C VAL A 335 -22.50 -13.29 0.26
N ALA A 336 -21.59 -14.22 0.59
CA ALA A 336 -21.95 -15.59 0.97
C ALA A 336 -22.87 -15.61 2.19
N ARG A 337 -22.55 -14.83 3.23
CA ARG A 337 -23.37 -14.74 4.45
C ARG A 337 -24.73 -14.11 4.17
N ALA A 338 -24.77 -13.03 3.38
CA ALA A 338 -26.03 -12.39 3.01
C ALA A 338 -26.96 -13.35 2.26
N ARG A 339 -26.41 -14.18 1.36
CA ARG A 339 -27.17 -15.19 0.63
C ARG A 339 -27.58 -16.38 1.46
N ALA A 340 -26.69 -16.91 2.29
CA ALA A 340 -27.03 -17.97 3.25
C ALA A 340 -28.21 -17.53 4.14
N ALA A 341 -28.19 -16.27 4.62
CA ALA A 341 -29.30 -15.71 5.39
C ALA A 341 -30.60 -15.62 4.57
N ALA A 342 -30.54 -15.14 3.32
CA ALA A 342 -31.71 -15.06 2.44
C ALA A 342 -32.32 -16.43 2.12
N LEU A 343 -31.47 -17.46 1.93
CA LEU A 343 -31.85 -18.84 1.70
C LEU A 343 -32.24 -19.60 2.98
N ARG A 344 -32.09 -18.97 4.15
CA ARG A 344 -32.21 -19.61 5.48
C ARG A 344 -31.32 -20.85 5.65
N ASP A 345 -30.18 -20.85 4.98
CA ASP A 345 -29.18 -21.92 5.08
C ASP A 345 -28.32 -21.74 6.35
N THR A 346 -28.83 -22.29 7.44
CA THR A 346 -28.15 -22.26 8.74
C THR A 346 -26.87 -23.10 8.77
N ALA A 347 -26.72 -24.08 7.87
CA ALA A 347 -25.54 -24.91 7.80
C ALA A 347 -24.38 -24.13 7.16
N ALA A 348 -24.61 -23.49 6.02
CA ALA A 348 -23.65 -22.59 5.38
C ALA A 348 -23.22 -21.47 6.34
N ALA A 349 -24.17 -20.84 7.03
CA ALA A 349 -23.87 -19.78 7.98
C ALA A 349 -22.97 -20.27 9.14
N ARG A 350 -23.17 -21.51 9.61
CA ARG A 350 -22.35 -22.10 10.67
C ARG A 350 -20.93 -22.36 10.21
N VAL A 351 -20.74 -22.97 9.05
CA VAL A 351 -19.42 -23.23 8.45
C VAL A 351 -18.61 -21.92 8.34
N LEU A 352 -19.23 -20.87 7.80
CA LEU A 352 -18.56 -19.57 7.66
C LEU A 352 -18.23 -18.91 9.01
N ASN A 353 -19.02 -19.14 10.06
CA ASN A 353 -18.76 -18.58 11.38
C ASN A 353 -17.67 -19.36 12.14
N GLU A 354 -17.59 -20.67 11.95
CA GLU A 354 -16.60 -21.53 12.61
C GLU A 354 -15.22 -21.40 11.98
N ALA A 355 -15.14 -21.29 10.64
CA ALA A 355 -13.88 -21.25 9.92
C ALA A 355 -13.20 -19.87 9.91
N LEU A 356 -13.96 -18.78 9.95
CA LEU A 356 -13.43 -17.43 9.75
C LEU A 356 -12.67 -16.95 10.99
N GLY A 357 -11.36 -16.73 10.82
CA GLY A 357 -10.43 -16.36 11.89
C GLY A 357 -9.82 -17.56 12.61
N ASP A 358 -10.12 -18.78 12.18
CA ASP A 358 -9.47 -19.99 12.71
C ASP A 358 -8.09 -20.17 12.07
N ARG A 359 -7.04 -19.83 12.83
CA ARG A 359 -5.63 -20.00 12.42
C ARG A 359 -5.25 -21.46 12.21
N GLY A 360 -6.01 -22.40 12.81
CA GLY A 360 -5.81 -23.85 12.69
C GLY A 360 -6.61 -24.51 11.57
N LEU A 361 -7.33 -23.74 10.74
CA LEU A 361 -8.16 -24.29 9.67
C LEU A 361 -7.34 -25.15 8.71
N ASP A 362 -7.63 -26.44 8.68
CA ASP A 362 -7.01 -27.41 7.79
C ASP A 362 -7.62 -27.36 6.38
N ASP A 363 -7.05 -28.14 5.45
CA ASP A 363 -7.50 -28.15 4.06
C ASP A 363 -8.92 -28.71 3.90
N VAL A 364 -9.34 -29.62 4.80
CA VAL A 364 -10.71 -30.16 4.81
C VAL A 364 -11.71 -29.07 5.22
N GLY A 365 -11.40 -28.30 6.26
CA GLY A 365 -12.18 -27.15 6.69
C GLY A 365 -12.24 -26.06 5.62
N LEU A 366 -11.12 -25.78 4.95
CA LEU A 366 -11.07 -24.83 3.84
C LEU A 366 -11.94 -25.30 2.65
N GLU A 367 -11.92 -26.58 2.31
CA GLU A 367 -12.74 -27.12 1.23
C GLU A 367 -14.23 -26.98 1.53
N ARG A 368 -14.65 -27.24 2.78
CA ARG A 368 -16.03 -26.98 3.22
C ARG A 368 -16.43 -25.50 3.08
N VAL A 369 -15.50 -24.58 3.34
CA VAL A 369 -15.73 -23.14 3.11
C VAL A 369 -15.92 -22.87 1.63
N ARG A 370 -15.09 -23.44 0.75
CA ARG A 370 -15.22 -23.30 -0.71
C ARG A 370 -16.55 -23.82 -1.22
N GLU A 371 -16.95 -25.02 -0.80
CA GLU A 371 -18.26 -25.59 -1.11
C GLU A 371 -19.41 -24.65 -0.72
N VAL A 372 -19.33 -24.00 0.45
CA VAL A 372 -20.33 -23.02 0.87
C VAL A 372 -20.29 -21.75 0.01
N LEU A 373 -19.11 -21.24 -0.33
CA LEU A 373 -18.95 -20.07 -1.20
C LEU A 373 -19.49 -20.31 -2.62
N GLU A 374 -19.36 -21.53 -3.12
CA GLU A 374 -19.92 -21.96 -4.40
C GLU A 374 -21.42 -22.25 -4.31
N GLY A 375 -21.87 -23.02 -3.32
CA GLY A 375 -23.27 -23.40 -3.13
C GLY A 375 -24.19 -22.22 -2.82
N THR A 376 -23.67 -21.18 -2.15
CA THR A 376 -24.39 -19.91 -1.96
C THR A 376 -24.40 -19.02 -3.22
N GLY A 377 -23.66 -19.38 -4.28
CA GLY A 377 -23.46 -18.58 -5.49
C GLY A 377 -22.64 -17.31 -5.25
N ALA A 378 -21.93 -17.20 -4.12
CA ALA A 378 -21.14 -16.02 -3.77
C ALA A 378 -20.02 -15.78 -4.77
N ARG A 379 -19.25 -16.83 -5.09
CA ARG A 379 -18.17 -16.78 -6.09
C ARG A 379 -18.65 -16.18 -7.42
N ALA A 380 -19.67 -16.79 -8.03
CA ALA A 380 -20.23 -16.34 -9.31
C ALA A 380 -20.70 -14.87 -9.29
N ALA A 381 -21.21 -14.39 -8.16
CA ALA A 381 -21.65 -13.00 -8.06
C ALA A 381 -20.52 -12.00 -7.87
N VAL A 382 -19.42 -12.41 -7.21
CA VAL A 382 -18.21 -11.60 -7.15
C VAL A 382 -17.57 -11.52 -8.53
N GLU A 383 -17.45 -12.64 -9.25
CA GLU A 383 -16.99 -12.68 -10.65
C GLU A 383 -17.83 -11.76 -11.55
N SER A 384 -19.16 -11.88 -11.49
CA SER A 384 -20.07 -10.99 -12.22
C SER A 384 -19.93 -9.51 -11.82
N ARG A 385 -19.57 -9.22 -10.55
CA ARG A 385 -19.31 -7.84 -10.10
C ARG A 385 -17.99 -7.32 -10.65
N ILE A 386 -16.95 -8.15 -10.72
CA ILE A 386 -15.66 -7.83 -11.36
C ILE A 386 -15.88 -7.49 -12.84
N ASP A 387 -16.67 -8.29 -13.56
CA ASP A 387 -16.98 -8.04 -14.98
C ASP A 387 -17.68 -6.70 -15.19
N ARG A 388 -18.71 -6.40 -14.37
CA ARG A 388 -19.42 -5.11 -14.43
C ARG A 388 -18.50 -3.93 -14.13
N LEU A 389 -17.68 -4.03 -13.08
CA LEU A 389 -16.71 -2.98 -12.73
C LEU A 389 -15.70 -2.77 -13.86
N THR A 390 -15.18 -3.85 -14.45
CA THR A 390 -14.26 -3.79 -15.59
C THR A 390 -14.92 -3.09 -16.78
N ALA A 391 -16.14 -3.49 -17.15
CA ALA A 391 -16.87 -2.86 -18.25
C ALA A 391 -17.15 -1.36 -17.98
N HIS A 392 -17.50 -1.00 -16.74
CA HIS A 392 -17.72 0.39 -16.34
C HIS A 392 -16.43 1.21 -16.45
N GLY A 393 -15.31 0.67 -15.97
CA GLY A 393 -14.00 1.30 -16.08
C GLY A 393 -13.59 1.53 -17.53
N MET A 394 -13.85 0.56 -18.41
CA MET A 394 -13.55 0.69 -19.84
C MET A 394 -14.39 1.78 -20.52
N ARG A 395 -15.65 1.96 -20.14
CA ARG A 395 -16.49 3.06 -20.67
C ARG A 395 -15.97 4.43 -20.23
N HIS A 396 -15.55 4.57 -18.98
CA HIS A 396 -14.93 5.81 -18.50
C HIS A 396 -13.61 6.11 -19.23
N LEU A 397 -12.77 5.10 -19.44
CA LEU A 397 -11.53 5.26 -20.21
C LEU A 397 -11.78 5.66 -21.67
N ALA A 398 -12.80 5.06 -22.31
CA ALA A 398 -13.14 5.35 -23.70
C ALA A 398 -13.69 6.77 -23.90
N ALA A 399 -14.35 7.34 -22.89
CA ALA A 399 -14.88 8.70 -22.91
C ALA A 399 -13.80 9.78 -22.66
N ALA A 400 -12.62 9.41 -22.16
CA ALA A 400 -11.54 10.35 -21.89
C ALA A 400 -10.79 10.72 -23.19
N PRO A 401 -10.45 12.01 -23.39
CA PRO A 401 -9.68 12.46 -24.56
C PRO A 401 -8.19 12.12 -24.41
N LEU A 402 -7.85 10.84 -24.56
CA LEU A 402 -6.51 10.31 -24.35
C LEU A 402 -5.72 10.11 -25.65
N ARG A 403 -4.39 10.22 -25.57
CA ARG A 403 -3.49 9.86 -26.66
C ARG A 403 -3.59 8.34 -26.97
N PRO A 404 -3.61 7.94 -28.25
CA PRO A 404 -3.90 6.54 -28.64
C PRO A 404 -3.01 5.49 -27.98
N GLU A 405 -1.70 5.72 -27.95
CA GLU A 405 -0.72 4.78 -27.39
C GLU A 405 -0.91 4.58 -25.87
N GLY A 406 -0.96 5.68 -25.12
CA GLY A 406 -1.20 5.63 -23.68
C GLY A 406 -2.56 5.02 -23.34
N ARG A 407 -3.62 5.34 -24.11
CA ARG A 407 -4.95 4.73 -23.95
C ARG A 407 -4.92 3.21 -24.13
N LEU A 408 -4.20 2.70 -25.14
CA LEU A 408 -4.07 1.28 -25.38
C LEU A 408 -3.37 0.57 -24.21
N ARG A 409 -2.29 1.16 -23.70
CA ARG A 409 -1.54 0.61 -22.56
C ARG A 409 -2.33 0.64 -21.26
N LEU A 410 -3.04 1.74 -20.99
CA LEU A 410 -3.95 1.83 -19.84
C LEU A 410 -5.09 0.82 -19.92
N ARG A 411 -5.71 0.64 -21.09
CA ARG A 411 -6.75 -0.39 -21.29
C ARG A 411 -6.22 -1.78 -20.94
N ALA A 412 -5.03 -2.13 -21.42
CA ALA A 412 -4.40 -3.42 -21.12
C ALA A 412 -4.11 -3.57 -19.62
N LEU A 413 -3.55 -2.54 -18.97
CA LEU A 413 -3.25 -2.57 -17.53
C LEU A 413 -4.51 -2.70 -16.68
N LEU A 414 -5.54 -1.89 -16.94
CA LEU A 414 -6.79 -1.90 -16.19
C LEU A 414 -7.53 -3.26 -16.31
N ARG A 415 -7.47 -3.92 -17.47
CA ARG A 415 -8.00 -5.28 -17.64
C ARG A 415 -7.17 -6.32 -16.89
N ALA A 416 -5.84 -6.25 -17.03
CA ALA A 416 -4.93 -7.20 -16.41
C ALA A 416 -5.05 -7.21 -14.88
N VAL A 417 -5.21 -6.03 -14.26
CA VAL A 417 -5.38 -5.96 -12.80
C VAL A 417 -6.75 -6.46 -12.34
N ALA A 418 -7.77 -6.42 -13.19
CA ALA A 418 -9.08 -7.00 -12.87
C ALA A 418 -9.14 -8.53 -13.06
N GLY A 419 -8.01 -9.18 -13.40
CA GLY A 419 -7.97 -10.61 -13.73
C GLY A 419 -8.62 -10.93 -15.09
N ALA A 420 -8.95 -9.92 -15.90
CA ALA A 420 -9.53 -10.13 -17.22
C ALA A 420 -8.44 -10.47 -18.24
N GLY A 421 -8.68 -11.51 -19.04
CA GLY A 421 -7.84 -11.87 -20.18
C GLY A 421 -7.74 -10.77 -21.25
N PRO A 422 -6.92 -10.99 -22.31
CA PRO A 422 -6.86 -10.09 -23.46
C PRO A 422 -8.25 -9.85 -24.06
N ASP A 423 -8.42 -8.75 -24.81
CA ASP A 423 -9.72 -8.35 -25.30
C ASP A 423 -10.48 -9.48 -26.01
N PRO A 424 -11.74 -9.76 -25.64
CA PRO A 424 -12.60 -10.49 -26.54
C PRO A 424 -12.74 -9.66 -27.82
N ALA A 425 -12.67 -10.33 -28.98
CA ALA A 425 -12.95 -9.71 -30.27
C ALA A 425 -14.28 -8.95 -30.20
N PRO A 426 -14.42 -7.79 -30.88
CA PRO A 426 -15.62 -6.97 -30.79
C PRO A 426 -16.85 -7.77 -31.23
N GLY A 427 -17.64 -8.23 -30.25
CA GLY A 427 -18.95 -8.84 -30.46
C GLY A 427 -20.06 -7.78 -30.46
N PRO A 428 -21.23 -8.07 -31.06
CA PRO A 428 -22.33 -7.13 -31.15
C PRO A 428 -22.85 -6.74 -29.76
N SER A 429 -23.08 -5.44 -29.57
CA SER A 429 -23.53 -4.83 -28.31
C SER A 429 -24.84 -5.46 -27.81
N ALA A 430 -24.81 -6.11 -26.65
CA ALA A 430 -26.00 -6.57 -25.94
C ALA A 430 -26.57 -5.46 -25.04
N GLY A 431 -27.90 -5.41 -25.01
CA GLY A 431 -28.73 -4.30 -24.54
C GLY A 431 -28.66 -3.96 -23.06
N THR A 432 -29.25 -2.81 -22.76
CA THR A 432 -29.57 -2.29 -21.44
C THR A 432 -30.62 -3.16 -20.76
N ASP A 433 -30.32 -3.70 -19.58
CA ASP A 433 -31.34 -4.16 -18.65
C ASP A 433 -31.02 -3.67 -17.23
N GLU A 434 -32.06 -3.10 -16.62
CA GLU A 434 -32.10 -2.46 -15.32
C GLU A 434 -32.12 -3.51 -14.20
N ASP A 435 -31.16 -3.42 -13.29
CA ASP A 435 -31.39 -3.82 -11.90
C ASP A 435 -30.53 -2.95 -10.98
N GLY A 436 -31.20 -1.96 -10.40
CA GLY A 436 -30.62 -0.84 -9.69
C GLY A 436 -30.24 -1.16 -8.25
N ALA A 437 -28.93 -1.22 -7.99
CA ALA A 437 -28.38 -0.63 -6.78
C ALA A 437 -27.60 0.62 -7.22
N PRO A 438 -27.99 1.85 -6.83
CA PRO A 438 -27.28 3.03 -7.26
C PRO A 438 -25.86 3.01 -6.70
N LEU A 439 -24.88 3.38 -7.54
CA LEU A 439 -23.49 3.65 -7.17
C LEU A 439 -23.34 4.93 -6.31
N SER A 440 -24.39 5.35 -5.58
CA SER A 440 -24.45 6.58 -4.78
C SER A 440 -23.69 6.51 -3.43
N LEU A 441 -22.89 5.47 -3.19
CA LEU A 441 -22.06 5.34 -1.97
C LEU A 441 -20.56 5.64 -2.20
N LEU A 442 -20.20 6.23 -3.34
CA LEU A 442 -18.86 6.77 -3.57
C LEU A 442 -18.94 8.29 -3.45
N PRO A 443 -18.51 8.91 -2.32
CA PRO A 443 -18.55 10.35 -2.21
C PRO A 443 -17.71 11.00 -3.32
N GLY A 444 -18.38 11.85 -4.09
CA GLY A 444 -17.76 12.87 -4.90
C GLY A 444 -17.18 13.94 -3.97
N THR A 445 -16.05 14.47 -4.38
CA THR A 445 -15.43 15.67 -3.81
C THR A 445 -16.47 16.78 -3.67
N GLY A 446 -16.82 17.13 -2.43
CA GLY A 446 -17.59 18.34 -2.15
C GLY A 446 -16.75 19.55 -2.54
N ALA A 447 -17.11 20.19 -3.64
CA ALA A 447 -16.78 21.56 -3.94
C ALA A 447 -17.97 22.44 -3.52
N GLY A 448 -17.68 23.57 -2.88
CA GLY A 448 -18.64 24.60 -2.46
C GLY A 448 -18.53 24.84 -0.95
N THR A 449 -18.11 26.01 -0.49
CA THR A 449 -18.77 27.28 -0.83
C THR A 449 -17.81 28.46 -0.84
N ASP A 450 -17.92 29.23 -1.92
CA ASP A 450 -17.72 30.68 -1.92
C ASP A 450 -18.58 31.31 -0.83
N GLY A 451 -18.00 32.27 -0.11
CA GLY A 451 -18.68 33.15 0.83
C GLY A 451 -17.96 34.50 0.86
N GLY A 452 -18.14 35.28 -0.20
CA GLY A 452 -17.76 36.68 -0.23
C GLY A 452 -18.88 37.56 0.33
N ALA A 453 -18.48 38.49 1.21
CA ALA A 453 -19.07 39.79 1.51
C ALA A 453 -20.57 39.93 1.84
N ALA A 454 -20.85 40.17 3.12
CA ALA A 454 -21.49 41.40 3.59
C ALA A 454 -20.90 41.78 4.96
#